data_AF-A0A7J6RG88-F1
#
_entry.id   AF-A0A7J6RG88-F1
#
_cell.length_a   1.000
_cell.length_b   1.000
_cell.length_c   1.000
_cell.angle_alpha   90.00
_cell.angle_beta   90.00
_cell.angle_gamma   90.00
#
_symmetry.space_group_name_H-M   'P 1'
#
loop_
_entity.id
_entity.type
_entity.pdbx_description
1 polymer ?
#
loop_
_entity_poly.entity_id
_entity_poly.type
_entity_poly.pdbx_seq_one_letter_code
_entity_poly.pdbx_strand_id
1 'polypeptide(L)'
;ALRWDYLVRVRPYMIGINGLEVGQSMVLALSLILNDLLQLYRHAQQAGTWPPYESHLMSLYLLLPFVGASFPLMVANMYPAVAFVGDTYCYLAGMTLAASGILGQCSKTTLLFFGPQIF
;
A
#
# COMPACT_ATOMS: atom_id res chain seq x y z
N ALA A 1 7.42 2.70 -34.04
CA ALA A 1 8.01 3.04 -32.73
C ALA A 1 7.55 4.41 -32.18
N LEU A 2 6.34 4.92 -32.53
CA LEU A 2 5.87 6.27 -32.15
C LEU A 2 4.38 6.28 -31.69
N ARG A 3 3.88 5.17 -31.14
CA ARG A 3 2.48 5.06 -30.69
C ARG A 3 2.31 5.23 -29.18
N TRP A 4 3.40 5.19 -28.41
CA TRP A 4 3.37 5.19 -26.94
C TRP A 4 3.56 6.59 -26.33
N ASP A 5 4.21 7.52 -27.02
CA ASP A 5 4.53 8.85 -26.46
C ASP A 5 3.30 9.75 -26.26
N TYR A 6 2.22 9.53 -27.01
CA TYR A 6 0.99 10.34 -26.93
C TYR A 6 0.00 9.86 -25.87
N LEU A 7 0.04 8.58 -25.47
CA LEU A 7 -0.86 8.03 -24.45
C LEU A 7 -0.47 8.44 -23.01
N VAL A 8 0.75 8.97 -22.83
CA VAL A 8 1.27 9.41 -21.53
C VAL A 8 0.77 10.83 -21.15
N ARG A 9 0.15 11.59 -22.07
CA ARG A 9 -0.06 13.04 -21.88
C ARG A 9 -1.46 13.47 -21.42
N VAL A 10 -2.41 12.56 -21.18
CA VAL A 10 -3.82 12.96 -20.87
C VAL A 10 -4.50 12.16 -19.75
N ARG A 11 -3.77 11.76 -18.68
CA ARG A 11 -4.43 11.24 -17.47
C ARG A 11 -4.31 12.22 -16.30
N PRO A 12 -5.43 12.84 -15.86
CA PRO A 12 -5.43 13.71 -14.69
C PRO A 12 -5.28 12.84 -13.44
N TYR A 13 -4.51 13.33 -12.47
CA TYR A 13 -4.05 12.66 -11.23
C TYR A 13 -2.88 11.67 -11.41
N MET A 14 -1.66 12.21 -11.25
CA MET A 14 -0.40 11.52 -10.89
C MET A 14 0.00 10.22 -11.61
N ILE A 15 -0.58 9.91 -12.77
CA ILE A 15 -0.18 8.76 -13.60
C ILE A 15 0.72 9.28 -14.72
N GLY A 16 2.04 9.16 -14.54
CA GLY A 16 2.98 9.61 -15.58
C GLY A 16 4.47 9.64 -15.25
N ILE A 17 4.86 9.39 -13.99
CA ILE A 17 6.28 9.26 -13.61
C ILE A 17 6.56 7.80 -13.25
N ASN A 18 7.54 7.20 -13.93
CA ASN A 18 7.99 5.83 -13.68
C ASN A 18 8.27 5.62 -12.18
N GLY A 19 7.70 4.57 -11.60
CA GLY A 19 7.92 4.18 -10.21
C GLY A 19 7.14 4.97 -9.13
N LEU A 20 6.47 6.08 -9.45
CA LEU A 20 5.84 6.92 -8.41
C LEU A 20 4.61 6.25 -7.77
N GLU A 21 3.70 5.69 -8.58
CA GLU A 21 2.47 5.04 -8.10
C GLU A 21 2.77 3.83 -7.18
N VAL A 22 3.75 3.01 -7.58
CA VAL A 22 4.21 1.85 -6.79
C VAL A 22 4.94 2.33 -5.55
N GLY A 23 5.78 3.36 -5.65
CA GLY A 23 6.49 3.92 -4.51
C GLY A 23 5.54 4.44 -3.43
N GLN A 24 4.52 5.20 -3.81
CA GLN A 24 3.54 5.75 -2.87
C GLN A 24 2.75 4.65 -2.15
N SER A 25 2.20 3.69 -2.89
CA SER A 25 1.48 2.55 -2.31
C SER A 25 2.37 1.66 -1.43
N MET A 26 3.65 1.50 -1.79
CA MET A 26 4.64 0.78 -0.98
C MET A 26 4.94 1.51 0.34
N VAL A 27 5.13 2.83 0.31
CA VAL A 27 5.36 3.64 1.52
C VAL A 27 4.17 3.55 2.47
N LEU A 28 2.95 3.55 1.93
CA LEU A 28 1.72 3.39 2.72
C LEU A 28 1.62 1.99 3.34
N ALA A 29 1.86 0.94 2.55
CA ALA A 29 1.85 -0.43 3.05
C ALA A 29 2.87 -0.64 4.18
N LEU A 30 4.09 -0.12 4.02
CA LEU A 30 5.13 -0.17 5.07
C LEU A 30 4.74 0.60 6.32
N SER A 31 4.10 1.77 6.17
CA SER A 31 3.61 2.57 7.29
C SER A 31 2.53 1.84 8.08
N LEU A 32 1.62 1.13 7.40
CA LEU A 32 0.60 0.29 8.05
C LEU A 32 1.22 -0.91 8.77
N ILE A 33 2.18 -1.60 8.15
CA ILE A 33 2.91 -2.70 8.79
C ILE A 33 3.60 -2.21 10.08
N LEU A 34 4.29 -1.08 10.02
CA LEU A 34 4.95 -0.50 11.21
C LEU A 34 3.92 -0.12 12.30
N ASN A 35 2.77 0.43 11.91
CA ASN A 35 1.69 0.73 12.86
C ASN A 35 1.13 -0.53 13.51
N ASP A 36 0.88 -1.58 12.74
CA ASP A 36 0.35 -2.85 13.24
C ASP A 36 1.36 -3.53 14.19
N LEU A 37 2.66 -3.49 13.86
CA LEU A 37 3.73 -3.98 14.75
C LEU A 37 3.84 -3.17 16.05
N LEU A 38 3.74 -1.84 15.98
CA LEU A 38 3.78 -0.98 17.16
C LEU A 38 2.59 -1.25 18.09
N GLN A 39 1.39 -1.44 17.53
CA GLN A 39 0.22 -1.79 18.31
C GLN A 39 0.36 -3.18 18.94
N LEU A 40 0.87 -4.15 18.18
CA LEU A 40 1.17 -5.48 18.72
C LEU A 40 2.14 -5.42 19.90
N TYR A 41 3.20 -4.61 19.80
CA TYR A 41 4.18 -4.42 20.87
C TYR A 41 3.56 -3.74 22.11
N ARG A 42 2.73 -2.72 21.91
CA ARG A 42 2.02 -2.03 23.01
C ARG A 42 1.05 -2.96 23.73
N HIS A 43 0.32 -3.80 22.97
CA HIS A 43 -0.57 -4.81 23.53
C HIS A 43 0.21 -5.92 24.26
N ALA A 44 1.39 -6.30 23.78
CA ALA A 44 2.24 -7.28 24.47
C ALA A 44 2.75 -6.78 25.83
N GLN A 45 2.99 -5.48 26.00
CA GLN A 45 3.39 -4.90 27.29
C GLN A 45 2.22 -4.75 28.29
N GLN A 46 0.98 -4.60 27.80
CA GLN A 46 -0.20 -4.46 28.64
C GLN A 46 -0.81 -5.85 28.85
N ALA A 47 -0.42 -6.52 29.94
CA ALA A 47 -0.83 -7.88 30.30
C ALA A 47 -2.35 -8.02 30.62
N GLY A 48 -3.22 -7.75 29.65
CA GLY A 48 -4.66 -7.91 29.83
C GLY A 48 -5.47 -7.26 28.71
N THR A 49 -5.90 -8.08 27.75
CA THR A 49 -7.27 -8.25 27.23
C THR A 49 -7.24 -8.64 25.76
N TRP A 50 -7.67 -9.87 25.49
CA TRP A 50 -7.91 -10.46 24.18
C TRP A 50 -9.26 -9.96 23.68
N PRO A 51 -9.33 -8.98 22.75
CA PRO A 51 -9.55 -9.26 21.31
C PRO A 51 -8.68 -8.59 20.20
N PRO A 52 -7.84 -7.54 20.40
CA PRO A 52 -7.21 -6.81 19.28
C PRO A 52 -6.01 -7.50 18.61
N TYR A 53 -5.36 -8.47 19.28
CA TYR A 53 -4.15 -9.14 18.77
C TYR A 53 -4.39 -9.86 17.42
N GLU A 54 -5.49 -10.62 17.32
CA GLU A 54 -5.83 -11.40 16.12
C GLU A 54 -6.20 -10.49 14.93
N SER A 55 -6.81 -9.34 15.18
CA SER A 55 -7.18 -8.37 14.14
C SER A 55 -5.95 -7.71 13.50
N HIS A 56 -4.98 -7.28 14.31
CA HIS A 56 -3.73 -6.72 13.77
C HIS A 56 -2.90 -7.79 13.05
N LEU A 57 -2.88 -9.04 13.54
CA LEU A 57 -2.24 -10.14 12.84
C LEU A 57 -2.88 -10.41 11.47
N MET A 58 -4.21 -10.43 11.39
CA MET A 58 -4.94 -10.61 10.12
C MET A 58 -4.60 -9.52 9.10
N SER A 59 -4.49 -8.25 9.54
CA SER A 59 -4.01 -7.14 8.70
C SER A 59 -2.57 -7.39 8.21
N LEU A 60 -1.68 -7.80 9.11
CA LEU A 60 -0.28 -8.07 8.78
C LEU A 60 -0.12 -9.20 7.75
N TYR A 61 -0.90 -10.27 7.88
CA TYR A 61 -0.93 -11.38 6.92
C TYR A 61 -1.39 -10.96 5.53
N LEU A 62 -2.18 -9.88 5.41
CA LEU A 62 -2.63 -9.34 4.12
C LEU A 62 -1.60 -8.37 3.52
N LEU A 63 -0.92 -7.58 4.36
CA LEU A 63 0.05 -6.56 3.94
C LEU A 63 1.42 -7.14 3.54
N LEU A 64 1.91 -8.17 4.25
CA LEU A 64 3.16 -8.86 3.93
C LEU A 64 3.23 -9.41 2.49
N PRO A 65 2.25 -10.20 1.99
CA PRO A 65 2.26 -10.66 0.61
C PRO A 65 2.06 -9.53 -0.40
N PHE A 66 1.34 -8.46 -0.03
CA PHE A 66 1.18 -7.28 -0.89
C PHE A 66 2.51 -6.55 -1.13
N VAL A 67 3.31 -6.34 -0.08
CA VAL A 67 4.66 -5.76 -0.19
C VAL A 67 5.58 -6.70 -0.97
N GLY A 68 5.51 -8.01 -0.70
CA GLY A 68 6.28 -9.03 -1.43
C GLY A 68 5.97 -9.06 -2.93
N ALA A 69 4.71 -8.89 -3.33
CA ALA A 69 4.30 -8.82 -4.73
C ALA A 69 4.63 -7.46 -5.38
N SER A 70 4.59 -6.37 -4.61
CA SER A 70 4.89 -5.02 -5.10
C SER A 70 6.38 -4.77 -5.30
N PHE A 71 7.25 -5.47 -4.57
CA PHE A 71 8.71 -5.34 -4.68
C PHE A 71 9.29 -5.68 -6.07
N PRO A 72 9.03 -6.85 -6.67
CA PRO A 72 9.52 -7.15 -8.03
C PRO A 72 8.91 -6.22 -9.07
N LEU A 73 7.65 -5.78 -8.86
CA LEU A 73 6.98 -4.84 -9.75
C LEU A 73 7.63 -3.45 -9.68
N MET A 74 8.05 -3.02 -8.50
CA MET A 74 8.81 -1.78 -8.31
C MET A 74 10.15 -1.87 -9.06
N VAL A 75 10.89 -2.97 -8.95
CA VAL A 75 12.17 -3.15 -9.65
C VAL A 75 11.98 -3.11 -11.17
N ALA A 76 10.91 -3.73 -11.69
CA ALA A 76 10.59 -3.70 -13.12
C ALA A 76 10.08 -2.32 -13.62
N ASN A 77 9.54 -1.49 -12.72
CA ASN A 77 9.01 -0.16 -13.01
C ASN A 77 10.01 0.98 -12.71
N MET A 78 11.12 0.69 -12.03
CA MET A 78 12.21 1.63 -11.78
C MET A 78 12.95 1.95 -13.10
N TYR A 79 13.42 3.20 -13.23
CA TYR A 79 14.04 3.66 -14.47
C TYR A 79 15.30 2.84 -14.82
N PRO A 80 15.43 2.35 -16.08
CA PRO A 80 14.49 2.42 -17.20
C PRO A 80 13.35 1.40 -17.08
N ALA A 81 12.09 1.87 -17.12
CA ALA A 81 10.92 1.04 -16.88
C ALA A 81 10.74 -0.05 -17.96
N VAL A 82 10.68 -1.30 -17.53
CA VAL A 82 10.50 -2.48 -18.39
C VAL A 82 9.03 -2.91 -18.46
N ALA A 83 8.27 -2.66 -17.38
CA ALA A 83 6.85 -3.00 -17.29
C ALA A 83 6.06 -1.86 -16.63
N PHE A 84 4.94 -1.50 -17.23
CA PHE A 84 3.99 -0.54 -16.66
C PHE A 84 2.97 -1.26 -15.79
N VAL A 85 2.71 -0.64 -14.66
CA VAL A 85 1.90 -1.11 -13.54
C VAL A 85 0.41 -1.01 -13.86
N GLY A 86 0.04 0.06 -14.58
CA GLY A 86 -1.30 0.30 -15.11
C GLY A 86 -2.37 0.45 -14.04
N ASP A 87 -3.62 0.59 -14.47
CA ASP A 87 -4.76 0.81 -13.56
C ASP A 87 -5.02 -0.42 -12.67
N THR A 88 -4.69 -1.62 -13.13
CA THR A 88 -4.91 -2.89 -12.42
C THR A 88 -4.21 -2.92 -11.06
N TYR A 89 -2.95 -2.50 -10.99
CA TYR A 89 -2.24 -2.46 -9.73
C TYR A 89 -2.76 -1.37 -8.81
N CYS A 90 -3.16 -0.21 -9.35
CA CYS A 90 -3.73 0.86 -8.53
C CYS A 90 -5.04 0.39 -7.85
N TYR A 91 -5.90 -0.32 -8.58
CA TYR A 91 -7.09 -0.96 -8.01
C TYR A 91 -6.74 -2.03 -6.97
N LEU A 92 -5.73 -2.88 -7.25
CA LEU A 92 -5.28 -3.91 -6.31
C LEU A 92 -4.72 -3.28 -5.01
N ALA A 93 -3.85 -2.27 -5.13
CA ALA A 93 -3.25 -1.55 -4.01
C ALA A 93 -4.32 -0.84 -3.16
N GLY A 94 -5.25 -0.13 -3.80
CA GLY A 94 -6.35 0.52 -3.10
C GLY A 94 -7.24 -0.47 -2.34
N MET A 95 -7.63 -1.58 -2.98
CA MET A 95 -8.49 -2.59 -2.35
C MET A 95 -7.80 -3.32 -1.20
N THR A 96 -6.51 -3.68 -1.35
CA THR A 96 -5.75 -4.39 -0.31
C THR A 96 -5.51 -3.51 0.91
N LEU A 97 -5.12 -2.25 0.72
CA LEU A 97 -4.94 -1.28 1.82
C LEU A 97 -6.27 -0.93 2.52
N ALA A 98 -7.37 -0.86 1.78
CA ALA A 98 -8.70 -0.66 2.36
C ALA A 98 -9.16 -1.89 3.16
N ALA A 99 -8.97 -3.09 2.62
CA ALA A 99 -9.31 -4.35 3.29
C ALA A 99 -8.50 -4.54 4.58
N SER A 100 -7.19 -4.26 4.57
CA SER A 100 -6.35 -4.34 5.78
C SER A 100 -6.82 -3.35 6.85
N GLY A 101 -7.21 -2.13 6.48
CA GLY A 101 -7.75 -1.12 7.40
C GLY A 101 -9.11 -1.48 8.03
N ILE A 102 -9.95 -2.23 7.33
CA ILE A 102 -11.23 -2.74 7.86
C ILE A 102 -10.99 -3.95 8.78
N LEU A 103 -10.18 -4.91 8.34
CA LEU A 103 -9.89 -6.14 9.08
C LEU A 103 -9.07 -5.89 10.35
N GLY A 104 -8.12 -4.94 10.30
CA GLY A 104 -7.29 -4.55 11.44
C GLY A 104 -8.00 -3.69 12.49
N GLN A 105 -9.29 -3.33 12.28
CA GLN A 105 -10.07 -2.44 13.17
C GLN A 105 -9.36 -1.11 13.50
N CYS A 106 -8.40 -0.70 12.66
CA CYS A 106 -7.55 0.49 12.76
C CYS A 106 -7.92 1.55 11.72
N SER A 107 -9.20 1.62 11.36
CA SER A 107 -9.62 2.39 10.19
C SER A 107 -9.35 3.89 10.35
N LYS A 108 -9.28 4.41 11.59
CA LYS A 108 -8.91 5.81 11.88
C LYS A 108 -7.42 6.10 11.62
N THR A 109 -6.50 5.19 11.93
CA THR A 109 -5.06 5.38 11.63
C THR A 109 -4.77 5.12 10.16
N THR A 110 -5.48 4.15 9.57
CA THR A 110 -5.38 3.88 8.13
C THR A 110 -5.83 5.09 7.30
N LEU A 111 -6.99 5.69 7.62
CA LEU A 111 -7.47 6.92 6.97
C LEU A 111 -6.50 8.10 7.09
N LEU A 112 -5.77 8.21 8.20
CA LEU A 112 -4.79 9.27 8.42
C LEU A 112 -3.58 9.13 7.48
N PHE A 113 -3.12 7.91 7.23
CA PHE A 113 -2.03 7.65 6.27
C PHE A 113 -2.45 7.85 4.81
N PHE A 114 -3.75 7.72 4.49
CA PHE A 114 -4.29 8.10 3.18
C PHE A 114 -4.37 9.62 2.94
N GLY A 115 -4.14 10.46 3.96
CA GLY A 115 -4.16 11.92 3.84
C GLY A 115 -3.39 12.48 2.63
N PRO A 116 -2.08 12.19 2.46
CA PRO A 116 -1.31 12.65 1.29
C PRO A 116 -1.74 12.06 -0.05
N GLN A 117 -2.63 11.06 -0.07
CA GLN A 117 -3.17 10.47 -1.30
C GLN A 117 -4.49 11.13 -1.72
N ILE A 118 -5.10 11.94 -0.84
CA ILE A 118 -6.37 12.66 -1.06
C ILE A 118 -6.14 14.08 -1.61
N PHE A 119 -4.98 14.69 -1.31
CA PHE A 119 -4.60 16.05 -1.73
C PHE A 119 -3.62 16.03 -2.91
#